data_AF-A0A8H4ERN2-F1
#
_entry.id   AF-A0A8H4ERN2-F1
#
_cell.length_a   1.000
_cell.length_b   1.000
_cell.length_c   1.000
_cell.angle_alpha   90.00
_cell.angle_beta   90.00
_cell.angle_gamma   90.00
#
_symmetry.space_group_name_H-M   'P 1'
#
loop_
_entity.id
_entity.type
_entity.pdbx_description
1 polymer ?
#
loop_
_entity_poly.entity_id
_entity_poly.type
_entity_poly.pdbx_seq_one_letter_code
_entity_poly.pdbx_strand_id
1 'polypeptide(L)'
;MAAFDGIPFDTNLQFKIINGKKPECTHDPEFYVILVNSCMDNDPDKRLTDAIIVNKVGHWLDETNRDDDDIKNQILEAYKIKPEPVEPKNPKYYYSNKLINTNPIVSKLKS
;
A
#
# COMPACT_ATOMS: atom_id res chain seq x y z
N MET A 1 -8.04 6.50 2.34
CA MET A 1 -8.06 5.49 3.42
C MET A 1 -6.64 5.32 3.94
N ALA A 2 -6.41 5.24 5.25
CA ALA A 2 -5.06 5.02 5.79
C ALA A 2 -4.65 3.55 5.62
N ALA A 3 -3.34 3.26 5.52
CA ALA A 3 -2.86 1.88 5.47
C ALA A 3 -3.28 1.13 6.76
N PHE A 4 -3.80 -0.09 6.60
CA PHE A 4 -4.29 -0.94 7.70
C PHE A 4 -5.40 -0.29 8.54
N ASP A 5 -6.27 0.50 7.92
CA ASP A 5 -7.36 1.18 8.61
C ASP A 5 -8.23 0.23 9.45
N GLY A 6 -8.63 0.71 10.63
CA GLY A 6 -9.37 -0.07 11.61
C GLY A 6 -8.60 -1.19 12.32
N ILE A 7 -7.33 -1.44 11.96
CA ILE A 7 -6.47 -2.44 12.62
C ILE A 7 -5.60 -1.76 13.69
N PRO A 8 -5.55 -2.27 14.93
CA PRO A 8 -4.64 -1.75 15.94
C PRO A 8 -3.18 -1.81 15.49
N PHE A 9 -2.45 -0.70 15.68
CA PHE A 9 -1.01 -0.63 15.48
C PHE A 9 -0.27 -1.28 16.66
N ASP A 10 -0.10 -2.60 16.61
CA ASP A 10 0.54 -3.40 17.65
C ASP A 10 1.50 -4.46 17.08
N THR A 11 2.13 -5.25 17.95
CA THR A 11 3.05 -6.32 17.54
C THR A 11 2.36 -7.42 16.72
N ASN A 12 1.04 -7.61 16.89
CA ASN A 12 0.30 -8.59 16.09
C ASN A 12 0.19 -8.14 14.64
N LEU A 13 -0.09 -6.85 14.38
CA LEU A 13 -0.04 -6.28 13.04
C LEU A 13 1.37 -6.41 12.44
N GLN A 14 2.43 -6.17 13.22
CA GLN A 14 3.81 -6.33 12.75
C GLN A 14 4.10 -7.77 12.28
N PHE A 15 3.72 -8.80 13.04
CA PHE A 15 3.88 -10.19 12.61
C PHE A 15 3.06 -10.52 11.36
N LYS A 16 1.84 -9.98 11.24
CA LYS A 16 1.05 -10.14 10.02
C LYS A 16 1.77 -9.55 8.80
N ILE A 17 2.36 -8.36 8.92
CA ILE A 17 3.11 -7.70 7.84
C ILE A 17 4.34 -8.54 7.46
N ILE A 18 5.11 -9.01 8.46
CA ILE A 18 6.27 -9.90 8.24
C ILE A 18 5.84 -11.17 7.49
N ASN A 19 4.66 -11.71 7.81
CA ASN A 19 4.08 -12.87 7.15
C ASN A 19 3.35 -12.54 5.84
N GLY A 20 3.51 -11.33 5.30
CA GLY A 20 3.01 -10.95 3.98
C GLY A 20 1.64 -10.28 3.93
N LYS A 21 1.08 -9.86 5.07
CA LYS A 21 -0.14 -9.04 5.09
C LYS A 21 0.15 -7.66 4.50
N LYS A 22 -0.56 -7.32 3.42
CA LYS A 22 -0.50 -6.01 2.75
C LYS A 22 -1.76 -5.17 3.07
N PRO A 23 -1.68 -3.83 2.91
CA PRO A 23 -2.86 -2.95 2.87
C PRO A 23 -3.83 -3.38 1.77
N GLU A 24 -5.09 -2.97 1.90
CA GLU A 24 -6.12 -3.24 0.90
C GLU A 24 -6.20 -2.11 -0.13
N CYS A 25 -6.40 -2.45 -1.40
CA CYS A 25 -6.47 -1.54 -2.54
C CYS A 25 -7.83 -1.60 -3.25
N THR A 26 -8.92 -1.67 -2.49
CA THR A 26 -10.28 -2.05 -2.96
C THR A 26 -10.86 -1.13 -4.03
N HIS A 27 -10.40 0.12 -4.10
CA HIS A 27 -10.92 1.15 -5.01
C HIS A 27 -9.85 1.76 -5.90
N ASP A 28 -8.65 1.16 -5.90
CA ASP A 28 -7.54 1.66 -6.70
C ASP A 28 -7.59 1.09 -8.13
N PRO A 29 -7.17 1.86 -9.14
CA PRO A 29 -7.03 1.38 -10.52
C PRO A 29 -6.18 0.11 -10.62
N GLU A 30 -6.50 -0.78 -11.57
CA GLU A 30 -5.81 -2.07 -11.72
C GLU A 30 -4.31 -1.88 -11.96
N PHE A 31 -3.93 -0.94 -12.82
CA PHE A 31 -2.52 -0.63 -13.10
C PHE A 31 -1.75 -0.22 -11.82
N TYR A 32 -2.42 0.47 -10.89
CA TYR A 32 -1.83 0.89 -9.63
C TYR A 32 -1.73 -0.27 -8.64
N VAL A 33 -2.76 -1.14 -8.57
CA VAL A 33 -2.73 -2.36 -7.76
C VAL A 33 -1.55 -3.26 -8.16
N ILE A 34 -1.31 -3.42 -9.47
CA ILE A 34 -0.17 -4.18 -9.99
C ILE A 34 1.16 -3.58 -9.52
N LEU A 35 1.29 -2.25 -9.59
CA LEU A 35 2.49 -1.54 -9.13
C LEU A 35 2.72 -1.76 -7.63
N VAL A 36 1.72 -1.49 -6.80
CA VAL A 36 1.81 -1.64 -5.33
C VAL A 36 2.16 -3.08 -4.96
N ASN A 37 1.53 -4.07 -5.59
CA ASN A 37 1.81 -5.48 -5.31
C ASN A 37 3.27 -5.84 -5.61
N SER A 38 3.82 -5.31 -6.70
CA SER A 38 5.21 -5.54 -7.09
C SER A 38 6.19 -4.80 -6.16
N CYS A 39 5.88 -3.58 -5.74
CA CYS A 39 6.71 -2.83 -4.78
C CYS A 39 6.70 -3.45 -3.38
N MET A 40 5.58 -4.06 -2.97
CA MET A 40 5.40 -4.69 -1.67
C MET A 40 5.61 -6.21 -1.71
N ASP A 41 6.38 -6.74 -2.67
CA ASP A 41 6.70 -8.18 -2.67
C ASP A 41 7.44 -8.57 -1.38
N ASN A 42 7.11 -9.75 -0.85
CA ASN A 42 7.76 -10.29 0.34
C ASN A 42 9.22 -10.65 0.04
N ASP A 43 9.49 -11.07 -1.19
CA ASP A 43 10.81 -11.30 -1.72
C ASP A 43 11.42 -9.96 -2.17
N PRO A 44 12.46 -9.44 -1.50
CA PRO A 44 13.09 -8.18 -1.88
C PRO A 44 13.61 -8.16 -3.32
N ASP A 45 14.03 -9.32 -3.85
CA ASP A 45 14.60 -9.42 -5.20
C ASP A 45 13.52 -9.31 -6.29
N LYS A 46 12.25 -9.53 -5.94
CA LYS A 46 11.10 -9.34 -6.83
C LYS A 46 10.54 -7.93 -6.81
N ARG A 47 11.01 -7.07 -5.90
CA ARG A 47 10.55 -5.68 -5.84
C ARG A 47 11.04 -4.92 -7.05
N LEU A 48 10.18 -4.05 -7.57
CA LEU A 48 10.55 -3.16 -8.67
C LEU A 48 11.67 -2.22 -8.22
N THR A 49 12.62 -2.00 -9.11
CA THR A 49 13.63 -0.96 -8.93
C THR A 49 13.01 0.41 -9.14
N ASP A 50 13.64 1.42 -8.58
CA ASP A 50 13.35 2.83 -8.81
C ASP A 50 13.30 3.18 -10.30
N ALA A 51 14.25 2.68 -11.09
CA ALA A 51 14.29 2.89 -12.53
C ALA A 51 13.05 2.36 -13.25
N ILE A 52 12.57 1.16 -12.89
CA ILE A 52 11.37 0.58 -13.49
C ILE A 52 10.12 1.36 -13.07
N ILE A 53 10.06 1.77 -11.81
CA ILE A 53 8.94 2.59 -11.29
C ILE A 53 8.87 3.92 -12.04
N VAL A 54 9.99 4.63 -12.18
CA VAL A 54 10.05 5.90 -12.91
C VAL A 54 9.62 5.72 -14.36
N ASN A 55 10.06 4.65 -15.04
CA ASN A 55 9.66 4.38 -16.41
C ASN A 55 8.15 4.12 -16.54
N LYS A 56 7.57 3.29 -15.65
CA LYS A 56 6.12 3.02 -15.64
C LYS A 56 5.31 4.30 -15.39
N VAL A 57 5.70 5.08 -14.39
CA VAL A 57 5.00 6.34 -14.06
C VAL A 57 5.12 7.34 -15.22
N GLY A 58 6.29 7.47 -15.84
CA GLY A 58 6.48 8.31 -17.02
C GLY A 58 5.57 7.90 -18.18
N HIS A 59 5.53 6.60 -18.51
CA HIS A 59 4.62 6.06 -19.52
C HIS A 59 3.16 6.38 -19.21
N TRP A 60 2.71 6.21 -17.97
CA TRP A 60 1.33 6.54 -17.58
C TRP A 60 1.02 8.02 -17.76
N LEU A 61 1.94 8.92 -17.41
CA LEU A 61 1.77 10.34 -17.63
C LEU A 61 1.63 10.67 -19.12
N ASP A 62 2.46 10.06 -19.97
CA ASP A 62 2.40 10.24 -21.42
C ASP A 62 1.07 9.73 -22.01
N GLU A 63 0.60 8.57 -21.55
CA GLU A 63 -0.66 7.97 -21.98
C GLU A 63 -1.89 8.77 -21.51
N THR A 64 -1.88 9.32 -20.28
CA THR A 64 -2.99 10.16 -19.79
C THR A 64 -3.20 11.46 -20.57
N ASN A 65 -2.19 11.90 -21.33
CA ASN A 65 -2.31 13.04 -22.24
C ASN A 65 -3.02 12.70 -23.57
N ARG A 66 -3.33 11.43 -23.82
CA ARG A 66 -4.12 10.98 -24.98
C ARG A 66 -5.61 10.95 -24.64
N ASP A 67 -6.46 11.12 -25.65
CA ASP A 67 -7.90 11.31 -25.44
C ASP A 67 -8.68 10.02 -25.19
N ASP A 68 -8.12 8.85 -25.55
CA ASP A 68 -8.78 7.55 -25.44
C ASP A 68 -7.83 6.49 -24.86
N ASP A 69 -7.43 6.69 -23.60
CA ASP A 69 -6.52 5.79 -22.89
C ASP A 69 -7.20 5.09 -21.71
N ASP A 70 -6.99 3.77 -21.64
CA ASP A 70 -7.50 2.88 -20.59
C ASP A 70 -7.06 3.32 -19.18
N ILE A 71 -5.80 3.75 -19.02
CA ILE A 71 -5.26 4.26 -17.74
C ILE A 71 -6.02 5.52 -17.30
N LYS A 72 -6.24 6.45 -18.24
CA LYS A 72 -6.99 7.68 -17.98
C LYS A 72 -8.42 7.37 -17.54
N ASN A 73 -9.09 6.44 -18.23
CA ASN A 73 -10.43 5.99 -17.87
C ASN A 73 -10.47 5.33 -16.50
N GLN A 74 -9.54 4.42 -16.19
CA GLN A 74 -9.45 3.79 -14.87
C GLN A 74 -9.23 4.82 -13.74
N ILE A 75 -8.39 5.83 -13.96
CA ILE A 75 -8.18 6.93 -13.02
C ILE A 75 -9.49 7.70 -12.79
N LEU A 76 -10.19 8.08 -13.86
CA LEU A 76 -11.45 8.83 -13.78
C LEU A 76 -12.55 8.03 -13.06
N GLU A 77 -12.67 6.72 -13.30
CA GLU A 77 -13.61 5.86 -12.58
C GLU A 77 -13.27 5.78 -11.09
N ALA A 78 -11.98 5.64 -10.73
CA ALA A 78 -11.56 5.64 -9.34
C ALA A 78 -11.88 6.97 -8.63
N TYR A 79 -11.75 8.11 -9.31
CA TYR A 79 -12.12 9.42 -8.75
C TYR A 79 -13.63 9.58 -8.51
N LYS A 80 -14.50 8.86 -9.22
CA LYS A 80 -15.94 8.88 -8.96
C LYS A 80 -16.29 8.21 -7.63
N ILE A 81 -15.46 7.28 -7.17
CA ILE A 81 -15.61 6.62 -5.88
C ILE A 81 -15.20 7.61 -4.80
N LYS A 82 -16.17 8.12 -4.05
CA LYS A 82 -15.89 8.87 -2.82
C LYS A 82 -15.76 7.85 -1.69
N PRO A 83 -14.56 7.55 -1.18
CA PRO A 83 -14.45 6.70 -0.01
C PRO A 83 -15.16 7.40 1.14
N GLU A 84 -16.01 6.66 1.85
CA GLU A 84 -16.62 7.18 3.07
C GLU A 84 -15.51 7.55 4.06
N PRO A 85 -15.66 8.66 4.80
CA PRO A 85 -14.76 8.97 5.90
C PRO A 85 -14.76 7.80 6.87
N VAL A 86 -13.64 7.07 6.94
CA VAL A 86 -13.48 6.00 7.91
C VAL A 86 -13.14 6.66 9.24
N GLU A 87 -14.06 6.61 10.20
CA GLU A 87 -13.71 6.97 11.57
C GLU A 87 -12.66 5.98 12.07
N PRO A 88 -11.53 6.45 12.63
CA PRO A 88 -10.51 5.55 13.15
C PRO A 88 -11.12 4.74 14.29
N LYS A 89 -11.38 3.45 14.04
CA LYS A 89 -12.00 2.51 15.01
C LYS A 89 -11.21 2.38 16.32
N ASN A 90 -9.97 2.90 16.36
CA ASN A 90 -9.02 2.72 17.45
C ASN A 90 -8.17 3.98 17.70
N PRO A 91 -8.72 5.03 18.35
CA PRO A 91 -8.04 6.32 18.57
C PRO A 91 -6.83 6.23 19.52
N LYS A 92 -6.56 5.09 20.17
CA LYS A 92 -5.33 4.86 20.96
C LYS A 92 -4.15 4.34 20.13
N TYR A 93 -4.39 3.88 18.92
CA TYR A 93 -3.41 3.18 18.08
C TYR A 93 -3.12 3.90 16.78
N TYR A 94 -3.22 5.24 16.77
CA TYR A 94 -2.71 6.02 15.65
C TYR A 94 -1.20 5.84 15.54
N TYR A 95 -0.70 5.86 14.30
CA TYR A 95 0.72 5.97 14.05
C TYR A 95 1.25 7.21 14.78
N SER A 96 2.08 6.99 15.78
CA SER A 96 2.80 8.05 16.48
C SER A 96 4.27 7.80 16.30
N ASN A 97 5.09 8.85 16.16
CA ASN A 97 6.55 8.76 16.06
C ASN A 97 7.21 8.28 17.37
N LYS A 98 6.54 7.45 18.18
CA LYS A 98 7.06 6.86 19.41
C LYS A 98 7.91 5.64 19.05
N LEU A 99 9.05 5.52 19.71
CA LEU A 99 9.93 4.36 19.57
C LEU A 99 9.21 3.08 20.02
N ILE A 100 9.32 2.02 19.22
CA ILE A 100 8.76 0.70 19.53
C ILE A 100 9.83 -0.19 20.17
N ASN A 101 9.41 -1.05 21.12
CA ASN A 101 10.29 -2.09 21.66
C ASN A 101 10.38 -3.26 20.66
N THR A 102 11.56 -3.52 20.12
CA THR A 102 11.80 -4.54 19.08
C THR A 102 12.19 -5.91 19.64
N ASN A 103 12.49 -6.03 20.94
CA ASN A 103 12.93 -7.30 21.56
C ASN A 103 11.99 -8.48 21.30
N PRO A 104 10.64 -8.33 21.41
CA PRO A 104 9.71 -9.43 21.13
C PRO A 104 9.70 -9.89 19.67
N ILE A 105 10.08 -9.02 18.74
CA ILE A 105 10.14 -9.33 17.31
C ILE A 105 11.40 -10.16 17.04
N VAL A 106 12.53 -9.71 17.57
CA VAL A 106 13.84 -10.37 17.40
C VAL A 106 13.83 -11.79 17.98
N SER A 107 13.17 -12.02 19.12
CA SER A 107 13.10 -13.36 19.72
C SER A 107 12.32 -14.36 18.86
N LYS A 108 11.21 -13.94 18.26
CA LYS A 108 10.37 -14.78 17.39
C LYS A 108 10.97 -15.07 16.01
N LEU A 109 11.84 -14.20 15.50
CA LEU A 109 12.56 -14.46 14.24
C LEU A 109 13.71 -15.48 14.41
N LYS A 110 14.15 -15.75 15.64
CA LYS A 110 15.25 -16.66 15.97
C LYS A 110 14.80 -18.07 16.36
N SER A 111 13.50 -18.31 16.53
CA SER A 111 12.91 -19.62 16.85
C SER A 111 12.46 -20.33 15.59
#